data_AF-A0A374WH55-F1
#
_entry.id   AF-A0A374WH55-F1
#
_cell.length_a   1.000
_cell.length_b   1.000
_cell.length_c   1.000
_cell.angle_alpha   90.00
_cell.angle_beta   90.00
_cell.angle_gamma   90.00
#
_symmetry.space_group_name_H-M   'P 1'
#
loop_
_entity.id
_entity.type
_entity.pdbx_description
1 polymer ?
#
loop_
_entity_poly.entity_id
_entity_poly.type
_entity_poly.pdbx_seq_one_letter_code
_entity_poly.pdbx_strand_id
1 'polypeptide(L)'
;MSNFICQIFNESGDRLRINLSQSHPAWMDMLNLLCGAKPLEWIDDSSHNKLFICSSELKVRIHEICSKYKSQESNLSVIEDYFNNQVDNSRLAFLREGALLSVDNNLVKKAVFMVRKANFFVTYNVISFGDKEEYTGPNDLNACVCRFCGKKYPEVRFKKKNAHAIPDALGNKLVFCNDECQSCNAALSPIDKELAEYLKFRRSENKIVNKKNKIIKVWGHNFFYDGSIGELKISRLAILEETESKYYVKLEGAEPITHLGIYKALAKIAIDLMPRNLVDEFRTTIDWIKGGFVPKVLPNVFYAYRDSYICQPLAKVFVRQGMVLSHGLPKCIVALTLVDLTFFFIVPLGKSDPVYGGDYLKRYMDYLIQSLQLTETRLNIEHIDMADRIGKFAHVKDWIDKGECEIVDQSEFDNTQEKSPNKVDFPSFEPSLVNIFNTQITIGYLAPNAKLSGGLRIEDSTVNIISQSICPDIVRSVFRCFWEIEIQTIYNRETVLKAQCEVYAGHKCISKVCSVQVGEISSFFIAYMLDAACKRIGEIVSDKFHKYDFSQLAEYLMESDGHILHPKEGAEQSVMKALR
;
A
#
# COMPACT_ATOMS: atom_id res chain seq x y z
N MET A 1 -47.57 13.23 29.47
CA MET A 1 -47.05 12.80 28.15
C MET A 1 -45.54 12.86 28.25
N SER A 2 -44.86 11.72 28.14
CA SER A 2 -43.40 11.68 28.20
C SER A 2 -42.85 12.20 26.88
N ASN A 3 -42.11 13.32 26.93
CA ASN A 3 -41.28 13.74 25.81
C ASN A 3 -40.10 12.76 25.73
N PHE A 4 -39.84 12.22 24.55
CA PHE A 4 -38.65 11.41 24.28
C PHE A 4 -37.72 12.18 23.36
N ILE A 5 -36.43 12.06 23.63
CA ILE A 5 -35.40 12.64 22.77
C ILE A 5 -34.86 11.52 21.90
N CYS A 6 -34.84 11.74 20.60
CA CYS A 6 -34.22 10.83 19.66
C CYS A 6 -32.92 11.44 19.15
N GLN A 7 -31.88 10.62 19.07
CA GLN A 7 -30.59 11.00 18.53
C GLN A 7 -30.27 10.06 17.37
N ILE A 8 -30.13 10.61 16.17
CA ILE A 8 -29.77 9.87 14.97
C ILE A 8 -28.34 10.21 14.58
N PHE A 9 -27.53 9.19 14.32
CA PHE A 9 -26.12 9.34 13.96
C PHE A 9 -25.82 8.71 12.61
N ASN A 10 -25.01 9.40 11.81
CA ASN A 10 -24.42 8.88 10.57
C ASN A 10 -22.99 8.38 10.80
N GLU A 11 -22.31 7.99 9.72
CA GLU A 11 -20.94 7.48 9.78
C GLU A 11 -19.89 8.51 10.21
N SER A 12 -20.09 9.79 9.90
CA SER A 12 -19.21 10.89 10.34
C SER A 12 -19.31 11.11 11.86
N GLY A 13 -20.39 10.64 12.48
CA GLY A 13 -20.77 10.97 13.85
C GLY A 13 -21.64 12.22 13.93
N ASP A 14 -22.10 12.74 12.79
CA ASP A 14 -23.03 13.87 12.74
C ASP A 14 -24.36 13.43 13.37
N ARG A 15 -24.80 14.25 14.32
CA ARG A 15 -25.95 13.95 15.16
C ARG A 15 -27.12 14.84 14.80
N LEU A 16 -28.25 14.22 14.45
CA LEU A 16 -29.55 14.86 14.47
C LEU A 16 -30.23 14.59 15.82
N ARG A 17 -30.54 15.63 16.59
CA ARG A 17 -31.28 15.54 17.85
C ARG A 17 -32.71 16.03 17.64
N ILE A 18 -33.69 15.19 17.92
CA ILE A 18 -35.12 15.48 17.73
C ILE A 18 -35.83 15.35 19.07
N ASN A 19 -36.58 16.37 19.47
CA ASN A 19 -37.50 16.28 20.60
C ASN A 19 -38.87 15.89 20.08
N LEU A 20 -39.26 14.63 20.26
CA LEU A 20 -40.51 14.09 19.76
C LEU A 20 -41.58 14.25 20.84
N SER A 21 -42.17 15.45 20.90
CA SER A 21 -43.26 15.73 21.84
C SER A 21 -44.58 15.16 21.31
N GLN A 22 -45.36 14.54 22.19
CA GLN A 22 -46.69 14.02 21.83
C GLN A 22 -47.75 15.13 21.71
N SER A 23 -47.37 16.39 21.88
CA SER A 23 -48.28 17.54 21.88
C SER A 23 -48.65 18.04 20.47
N HIS A 24 -47.86 17.72 19.44
CA HIS A 24 -48.10 18.17 18.07
C HIS A 24 -48.20 16.99 17.08
N PRO A 25 -49.18 16.98 16.15
CA PRO A 25 -49.33 15.89 15.17
C PRO A 25 -48.08 15.61 14.33
N ALA A 26 -47.33 16.65 13.94
CA ALA A 26 -46.08 16.49 13.18
C ALA A 26 -45.05 15.60 13.89
N TRP A 27 -44.86 15.81 15.20
CA TRP A 27 -43.90 15.06 16.01
C TRP A 27 -44.38 13.62 16.26
N MET A 28 -45.69 13.39 16.36
CA MET A 28 -46.28 12.05 16.43
C MET A 28 -46.10 11.26 15.14
N ASP A 29 -46.37 11.88 13.98
CA ASP A 29 -46.15 11.26 12.66
C ASP A 29 -44.67 10.91 12.48
N MET A 30 -43.75 11.82 12.84
CA MET A 30 -42.31 11.59 12.78
C MET A 30 -41.85 10.48 13.73
N LEU A 31 -42.36 10.45 14.96
CA LEU A 31 -42.08 9.40 15.93
C LEU A 31 -42.53 8.03 15.41
N ASN A 32 -43.75 7.93 14.89
CA ASN A 32 -44.28 6.68 14.34
C ASN A 32 -43.44 6.19 13.16
N LEU A 33 -43.00 7.09 12.28
CA LEU A 33 -42.16 6.76 11.15
C LEU A 33 -40.79 6.22 11.59
N LEU A 34 -40.08 6.94 12.47
CA LEU A 34 -38.73 6.58 12.90
C LEU A 34 -38.71 5.37 13.84
N CYS A 35 -39.63 5.29 14.81
CA CYS A 35 -39.77 4.13 15.67
C CYS A 35 -40.27 2.90 14.90
N GLY A 36 -41.13 3.08 13.89
CA GLY A 36 -41.63 2.02 13.01
C GLY A 36 -40.64 1.54 11.95
N ALA A 37 -39.56 2.28 11.67
CA ALA A 37 -38.54 1.87 10.71
C ALA A 37 -37.96 0.48 11.07
N LYS A 38 -37.92 -0.43 10.12
CA LYS A 38 -37.47 -1.82 10.35
C LYS A 38 -36.02 -1.83 10.86
N PRO A 39 -35.74 -2.44 12.03
CA PRO A 39 -34.37 -2.57 12.53
C PRO A 39 -33.58 -3.52 11.63
N LEU A 40 -32.36 -3.14 11.29
CA LEU A 40 -31.35 -4.04 10.71
C LEU A 40 -30.68 -4.87 11.79
N GLU A 41 -30.30 -4.19 12.87
CA GLU A 41 -29.60 -4.76 14.01
C GLU A 41 -29.94 -3.89 15.23
N TRP A 42 -30.09 -4.52 16.40
CA TRP A 42 -30.27 -3.82 17.66
C TRP A 42 -28.89 -3.46 18.25
N ILE A 43 -28.75 -2.22 18.71
CA ILE A 43 -27.50 -1.71 19.29
C ILE A 43 -27.33 -2.24 20.72
N ASP A 44 -28.43 -2.51 21.41
CA ASP A 44 -28.48 -3.09 22.75
C ASP A 44 -29.77 -3.90 22.95
N ASP A 45 -29.93 -4.46 24.16
CA ASP A 45 -31.07 -5.30 24.51
C ASP A 45 -32.34 -4.48 24.85
N SER A 46 -32.32 -3.16 24.71
CA SER A 46 -33.46 -2.29 25.04
C SER A 46 -34.64 -2.41 24.07
N SER A 47 -34.42 -3.00 22.89
CA SER A 47 -35.38 -2.99 21.77
C SER A 47 -35.81 -1.57 21.33
N HIS A 48 -34.99 -0.56 21.64
CA HIS A 48 -35.24 0.84 21.25
C HIS A 48 -34.10 1.43 20.43
N ASN A 49 -32.86 0.99 20.67
CA ASN A 49 -31.68 1.50 20.00
C ASN A 49 -31.32 0.59 18.83
N LYS A 50 -31.37 1.10 17.60
CA LYS A 50 -31.27 0.27 16.38
C LYS A 50 -30.45 0.92 15.27
N LEU A 51 -29.88 0.08 14.42
CA LEU A 51 -29.49 0.47 13.07
C LEU A 51 -30.68 0.34 12.13
N PHE A 52 -30.82 1.28 11.20
CA PHE A 52 -31.85 1.23 10.15
C PHE A 52 -31.31 1.79 8.83
N ILE A 53 -32.01 1.52 7.72
CA ILE A 53 -31.66 2.01 6.39
C ILE A 53 -32.32 3.37 6.13
N CYS A 54 -31.54 4.34 5.70
CA CYS A 54 -32.02 5.58 5.09
C CYS A 54 -32.41 5.32 3.62
N SER A 55 -33.60 4.75 3.40
CA SER A 55 -34.10 4.46 2.05
C SER A 55 -34.70 5.71 1.39
N SER A 56 -34.78 5.72 0.06
CA SER A 56 -35.46 6.79 -0.68
C SER A 56 -36.93 6.90 -0.27
N GLU A 57 -37.60 5.77 0.05
CA GLU A 57 -38.96 5.76 0.59
C GLU A 57 -39.05 6.48 1.94
N LEU A 58 -38.10 6.24 2.86
CA LEU A 58 -38.06 6.94 4.14
C LEU A 58 -37.92 8.45 3.93
N LYS A 59 -37.04 8.89 3.02
CA LYS A 59 -36.85 10.31 2.70
C LYS A 59 -38.13 10.95 2.16
N VAL A 60 -38.84 10.26 1.26
CA VAL A 60 -40.15 10.72 0.74
C VAL A 60 -41.15 10.88 1.87
N ARG A 61 -41.26 9.90 2.77
CA ARG A 61 -42.17 9.99 3.94
C ARG A 61 -41.83 11.14 4.87
N ILE A 62 -40.54 11.41 5.09
CA ILE A 62 -40.09 12.57 5.88
C ILE A 62 -40.49 13.87 5.19
N HIS A 63 -40.26 13.98 3.87
CA HIS A 63 -40.66 15.14 3.08
C HIS A 63 -42.19 15.38 3.12
N GLU A 64 -43.00 14.32 3.04
CA GLU A 64 -44.46 14.40 3.17
C GLU A 64 -44.88 15.01 4.52
N ILE A 65 -44.28 14.54 5.63
CA ILE A 65 -44.56 15.05 6.98
C ILE A 65 -44.11 16.52 7.07
N CYS A 66 -42.89 16.83 6.66
CA CYS A 66 -42.33 18.19 6.72
C CYS A 66 -43.17 19.17 5.89
N SER A 67 -43.59 18.78 4.68
CA SER A 67 -44.44 19.60 3.81
C SER A 67 -45.83 19.82 4.40
N LYS A 68 -46.43 18.79 5.00
CA LYS A 68 -47.77 18.88 5.62
C LYS A 68 -47.84 19.88 6.77
N TYR A 69 -46.77 20.03 7.54
CA TYR A 69 -46.74 20.88 8.73
C TYR A 69 -45.76 22.08 8.63
N LYS A 70 -45.26 22.40 7.43
CA LYS A 70 -44.23 23.42 7.17
C LYS A 70 -44.55 24.80 7.72
N SER A 71 -45.82 25.19 7.78
CA SER A 71 -46.28 26.48 8.28
C SER A 71 -46.47 26.54 9.80
N GLN A 72 -46.36 25.40 10.50
CA GLN A 72 -46.67 25.24 11.92
C GLN A 72 -45.41 25.00 12.77
N GLU A 73 -44.36 24.40 12.19
CA GLU A 73 -43.15 24.00 12.92
C GLU A 73 -41.87 24.23 12.09
N SER A 74 -41.06 25.24 12.45
CA SER A 74 -39.85 25.62 11.70
C SER A 74 -38.72 24.58 11.77
N ASN A 75 -38.68 23.78 12.83
CA ASN A 75 -37.62 22.81 13.10
C ASN A 75 -37.67 21.56 12.20
N LEU A 76 -38.76 21.36 11.45
CA LEU A 76 -38.92 20.23 10.52
C LEU A 76 -37.95 20.30 9.33
N SER A 77 -37.58 21.51 8.90
CA SER A 77 -36.62 21.73 7.81
C SER A 77 -35.26 21.10 8.09
N VAL A 78 -34.75 21.23 9.32
CA VAL A 78 -33.45 20.65 9.73
C VAL A 78 -33.44 19.12 9.63
N ILE A 79 -34.57 18.48 9.94
CA ILE A 79 -34.71 17.02 9.83
C ILE A 79 -34.69 16.60 8.37
N GLU A 80 -35.49 17.27 7.55
CA GLU A 80 -35.55 17.03 6.12
C GLU A 80 -34.17 17.19 5.47
N ASP A 81 -33.48 18.28 5.77
CA ASP A 81 -32.13 18.57 5.29
C ASP A 81 -31.14 17.49 5.74
N TYR A 82 -31.19 17.05 7.00
CA TYR A 82 -30.32 15.97 7.48
C TYR A 82 -30.50 14.70 6.66
N PHE A 83 -31.74 14.24 6.44
CA PHE A 83 -32.01 13.02 5.69
C PHE A 83 -31.73 13.16 4.19
N ASN A 84 -32.03 14.31 3.59
CA ASN A 84 -31.71 14.59 2.19
C ASN A 84 -30.20 14.61 1.93
N ASN A 85 -29.41 15.06 2.89
CA ASN A 85 -27.94 15.04 2.82
C ASN A 85 -27.33 13.66 3.06
N GLN A 86 -28.10 12.66 3.53
CA GLN A 86 -27.59 11.29 3.63
C GLN A 86 -27.59 10.65 2.25
N VAL A 87 -26.64 9.75 2.00
CA VAL A 87 -26.66 8.97 0.76
C VAL A 87 -27.73 7.88 0.86
N ASP A 88 -28.40 7.60 -0.26
CA ASP A 88 -29.44 6.59 -0.34
C ASP A 88 -28.93 5.21 0.11
N ASN A 89 -29.75 4.55 0.91
CA ASN A 89 -29.48 3.27 1.54
C ASN A 89 -28.30 3.26 2.53
N SER A 90 -27.82 4.41 2.98
CA SER A 90 -26.89 4.46 4.13
C SER A 90 -27.54 3.89 5.39
N ARG A 91 -26.73 3.31 6.27
CA ARG A 91 -27.16 2.89 7.60
C ARG A 91 -26.99 4.06 8.55
N LEU A 92 -27.98 4.25 9.40
CA LEU A 92 -27.99 5.24 10.47
C LEU A 92 -28.28 4.54 11.81
N ALA A 93 -27.74 5.08 12.90
CA ALA A 93 -28.10 4.65 14.24
C ALA A 93 -29.22 5.54 14.77
N PHE A 94 -30.23 4.92 15.37
CA PHE A 94 -31.29 5.58 16.12
C PHE A 94 -31.13 5.23 17.59
N LEU A 95 -30.93 6.25 18.44
CA LEU A 95 -30.87 6.11 19.89
C LEU A 95 -32.05 6.86 20.53
N ARG A 96 -32.70 6.22 21.51
CA ARG A 96 -33.82 6.79 22.25
C ARG A 96 -33.41 7.11 23.68
N GLU A 97 -33.68 8.35 24.07
CA GLU A 97 -33.47 8.87 25.41
C GLU A 97 -34.84 9.16 26.06
N GLY A 98 -34.98 8.76 27.32
CA GLY A 98 -36.20 8.92 28.09
C GLY A 98 -35.95 8.70 29.59
N ALA A 99 -37.01 8.71 30.40
CA ALA A 99 -36.88 8.64 31.86
C ALA A 99 -36.15 7.38 32.38
N LEU A 100 -36.22 6.27 31.64
CA LEU A 100 -35.58 4.99 31.97
C LEU A 100 -34.44 4.61 30.99
N LEU A 101 -34.15 5.47 30.00
CA LEU A 101 -33.18 5.20 28.93
C LEU A 101 -32.21 6.39 28.85
N SER A 102 -30.98 6.21 29.32
CA SER A 102 -29.91 7.20 29.16
C SER A 102 -29.09 6.91 27.90
N VAL A 103 -28.80 7.97 27.13
CA VAL A 103 -27.85 7.90 26.01
C VAL A 103 -26.52 8.45 26.50
N ASP A 104 -25.63 7.56 26.91
CA ASP A 104 -24.29 7.91 27.36
C ASP A 104 -23.25 7.87 26.22
N ASN A 105 -22.02 8.34 26.52
CA ASN A 105 -20.94 8.39 25.55
C ASN A 105 -20.50 7.01 25.04
N ASN A 106 -20.64 5.95 25.84
CA ASN A 106 -20.25 4.59 25.44
C ASN A 106 -21.26 4.03 24.43
N LEU A 107 -22.55 4.23 24.67
CA LEU A 107 -23.61 3.85 23.75
C LEU A 107 -23.49 4.62 22.43
N VAL A 108 -23.20 5.92 22.47
CA VAL A 108 -22.95 6.72 21.26
C VAL A 108 -21.75 6.20 20.49
N LYS A 109 -20.62 5.92 21.16
CA LYS A 109 -19.43 5.33 20.51
C LYS A 109 -19.76 3.99 19.87
N LYS A 110 -20.49 3.11 20.57
CA LYS A 110 -20.96 1.82 20.04
C LYS A 110 -21.84 2.00 18.80
N ALA A 111 -22.81 2.91 18.86
CA ALA A 111 -23.73 3.20 17.77
C ALA A 111 -23.00 3.71 16.51
N VAL A 112 -22.14 4.72 16.65
CA VAL A 112 -21.35 5.27 15.53
C VAL A 112 -20.41 4.21 14.95
N PHE A 113 -19.78 3.39 15.81
CA PHE A 113 -18.95 2.27 15.37
C PHE A 113 -19.76 1.27 14.54
N MET A 114 -20.93 0.87 15.01
CA MET A 114 -21.83 -0.05 14.32
C MET A 114 -22.31 0.52 12.97
N VAL A 115 -22.62 1.82 12.90
CA VAL A 115 -22.96 2.49 11.63
C VAL A 115 -21.81 2.45 10.65
N ARG A 116 -20.61 2.87 11.06
CA ARG A 116 -19.41 2.86 10.20
C ARG A 116 -19.11 1.46 9.69
N LYS A 117 -19.19 0.46 10.58
CA LYS A 117 -19.00 -0.95 10.24
C LYS A 117 -20.02 -1.41 9.18
N ALA A 118 -21.31 -1.15 9.41
CA ALA A 118 -22.37 -1.57 8.49
C ALA A 118 -22.22 -0.90 7.12
N ASN A 119 -21.91 0.41 7.08
CA ASN A 119 -21.67 1.14 5.84
C ASN A 119 -20.41 0.67 5.11
N PHE A 120 -19.34 0.32 5.84
CA PHE A 120 -18.13 -0.25 5.25
C PHE A 120 -18.44 -1.55 4.50
N PHE A 121 -19.12 -2.51 5.14
CA PHE A 121 -19.40 -3.81 4.52
C PHE A 121 -20.36 -3.74 3.33
N VAL A 122 -21.28 -2.77 3.28
CA VAL A 122 -22.13 -2.59 2.09
C VAL A 122 -21.44 -1.83 0.97
N THR A 123 -20.36 -1.10 1.28
CA THR A 123 -19.54 -0.42 0.28
C THR A 123 -18.62 -1.37 -0.48
N TYR A 124 -18.28 -2.51 0.12
CA TYR A 124 -17.32 -3.47 -0.46
C TYR A 124 -17.97 -4.81 -0.80
N ASN A 125 -17.69 -5.30 -2.01
CA ASN A 125 -17.83 -6.70 -2.34
C ASN A 125 -16.60 -7.44 -1.80
N VAL A 126 -16.81 -8.47 -0.97
CA VAL A 126 -15.72 -9.26 -0.39
C VAL A 126 -15.61 -10.60 -1.12
N ILE A 127 -14.46 -10.84 -1.73
CA ILE A 127 -14.15 -12.08 -2.44
C ILE A 127 -13.10 -12.84 -1.62
N SER A 128 -13.37 -14.09 -1.28
CA SER A 128 -12.46 -14.93 -0.50
C SER A 128 -11.81 -15.99 -1.39
N PHE A 129 -10.54 -16.30 -1.12
CA PHE A 129 -9.75 -17.28 -1.86
C PHE A 129 -8.93 -18.16 -0.92
N GLY A 130 -8.63 -19.37 -1.39
CA GLY A 130 -7.67 -20.29 -0.75
C GLY A 130 -8.29 -21.41 0.08
N ASP A 131 -9.62 -21.48 0.17
CA ASP A 131 -10.37 -22.59 0.78
C ASP A 131 -10.62 -23.75 -0.20
N LYS A 132 -10.58 -23.48 -1.51
CA LYS A 132 -10.77 -24.45 -2.59
C LYS A 132 -9.91 -24.09 -3.81
N GLU A 133 -9.76 -25.03 -4.76
CA GLU A 133 -9.07 -24.76 -6.03
C GLU A 133 -9.88 -23.76 -6.86
N GLU A 134 -9.26 -22.66 -7.25
CA GLU A 134 -9.89 -21.55 -7.97
C GLU A 134 -8.97 -20.96 -9.03
N TYR A 135 -9.58 -20.45 -10.10
CA TYR A 135 -8.90 -19.79 -11.21
C TYR A 135 -9.49 -18.40 -11.41
N THR A 136 -8.65 -17.39 -11.35
CA THR A 136 -9.01 -16.04 -11.79
C THR A 136 -8.80 -15.90 -13.29
N GLY A 137 -9.57 -14.99 -13.91
CA GLY A 137 -9.58 -14.80 -15.36
C GLY A 137 -10.45 -15.83 -16.12
N PRO A 138 -10.58 -15.68 -17.45
CA PRO A 138 -11.37 -16.58 -18.28
C PRO A 138 -10.87 -18.02 -18.25
N ASN A 139 -11.79 -18.99 -18.32
CA ASN A 139 -11.44 -20.41 -18.44
C ASN A 139 -10.95 -20.79 -19.84
N ASP A 140 -11.45 -20.10 -20.87
CA ASP A 140 -10.96 -20.21 -22.23
C ASP A 140 -9.70 -19.34 -22.38
N LEU A 141 -8.55 -19.99 -22.53
CA LEU A 141 -7.25 -19.32 -22.64
C LEU A 141 -7.12 -18.47 -23.91
N ASN A 142 -7.92 -18.72 -24.95
CA ASN A 142 -7.94 -17.89 -26.15
C ASN A 142 -8.68 -16.57 -25.94
N ALA A 143 -9.58 -16.52 -24.96
CA ALA A 143 -10.28 -15.31 -24.53
C ALA A 143 -9.47 -14.47 -23.52
N CYS A 144 -8.34 -14.98 -23.03
CA CYS A 144 -7.50 -14.28 -22.07
C CYS A 144 -6.83 -13.05 -22.68
N VAL A 145 -6.88 -11.95 -21.93
CA VAL A 145 -6.09 -10.73 -22.15
C VAL A 145 -5.21 -10.55 -20.93
N CYS A 146 -3.89 -10.46 -21.14
CA CYS A 146 -2.96 -10.46 -20.03
C CYS A 146 -3.21 -9.28 -19.09
N ARG A 147 -3.30 -9.54 -17.78
CA ARG A 147 -3.50 -8.50 -16.75
C ARG A 147 -2.39 -7.46 -16.74
N PHE A 148 -1.14 -7.90 -16.81
CA PHE A 148 0.03 -7.02 -16.70
C PHE A 148 0.45 -6.34 -18.01
N CYS A 149 0.45 -7.03 -19.15
CA CYS A 149 0.90 -6.44 -20.42
C CYS A 149 -0.22 -6.06 -21.39
N GLY A 150 -1.47 -6.46 -21.13
CA GLY A 150 -2.62 -6.19 -22.00
C GLY A 150 -2.61 -6.97 -23.33
N LYS A 151 -1.58 -7.78 -23.60
CA LYS A 151 -1.48 -8.57 -24.84
C LYS A 151 -2.36 -9.82 -24.77
N LYS A 152 -2.75 -10.31 -25.94
CA LYS A 152 -3.56 -11.53 -26.12
C LYS A 152 -2.83 -12.56 -27.00
N TYR A 153 -3.42 -13.73 -27.18
CA TYR A 153 -2.95 -14.69 -28.18
C TYR A 153 -3.05 -14.09 -29.60
N PRO A 154 -2.06 -14.31 -30.50
CA PRO A 154 -0.86 -15.14 -30.36
C PRO A 154 0.38 -14.41 -29.83
N GLU A 155 0.33 -13.10 -29.56
CA GLU A 155 1.50 -12.30 -29.12
C GLU A 155 2.10 -12.82 -27.80
N VAL A 156 1.25 -13.37 -26.94
CA VAL A 156 1.64 -14.03 -25.70
C VAL A 156 0.95 -15.39 -25.59
N ARG A 157 1.43 -16.21 -24.64
CA ARG A 157 0.89 -17.53 -24.35
C ARG A 157 0.39 -17.58 -22.90
N PHE A 158 -0.73 -18.27 -22.72
CA PHE A 158 -1.34 -18.56 -21.42
C PHE A 158 -1.31 -20.07 -21.19
N LYS A 159 -1.20 -20.49 -19.93
CA LYS A 159 -1.15 -21.90 -19.57
C LYS A 159 -1.81 -22.09 -18.20
N LYS A 160 -2.73 -23.06 -18.11
CA LYS A 160 -3.36 -23.42 -16.83
C LYS A 160 -2.32 -23.85 -15.80
N LYS A 161 -2.54 -23.46 -14.55
CA LYS A 161 -1.65 -23.73 -13.40
C LYS A 161 -0.20 -23.22 -13.58
N ASN A 162 0.06 -22.34 -14.55
CA ASN A 162 1.38 -21.74 -14.72
C ASN A 162 1.59 -20.56 -13.77
N ALA A 163 0.69 -19.57 -13.86
CA ALA A 163 0.68 -18.43 -12.98
C ALA A 163 -0.15 -18.76 -11.74
N HIS A 164 0.50 -18.71 -10.58
CA HIS A 164 -0.18 -18.83 -9.30
C HIS A 164 -0.53 -17.42 -8.84
N ALA A 165 -1.81 -17.14 -8.55
CA ALA A 165 -2.23 -15.80 -8.13
C ALA A 165 -1.59 -15.40 -6.79
N ILE A 166 -1.36 -16.38 -5.92
CA ILE A 166 -0.45 -16.29 -4.78
C ILE A 166 0.75 -17.18 -5.10
N PRO A 167 2.01 -16.70 -5.06
CA PRO A 167 3.17 -17.50 -5.43
C PRO A 167 3.23 -18.85 -4.70
N ASP A 168 3.53 -19.94 -5.44
CA ASP A 168 3.64 -21.29 -4.87
C ASP A 168 4.67 -21.35 -3.73
N ALA A 169 5.74 -20.55 -3.82
CA ALA A 169 6.74 -20.45 -2.77
C ALA A 169 6.07 -20.16 -1.41
N LEU A 170 5.04 -19.32 -1.38
CA LEU A 170 4.32 -18.94 -0.16
C LEU A 170 3.34 -20.02 0.34
N GLY A 171 3.34 -21.22 -0.25
CA GLY A 171 2.52 -22.37 0.15
C GLY A 171 1.27 -22.59 -0.69
N ASN A 172 0.98 -21.72 -1.67
CA ASN A 172 -0.25 -21.80 -2.45
C ASN A 172 -0.26 -22.97 -3.44
N LYS A 173 -1.27 -23.83 -3.31
CA LYS A 173 -1.58 -24.95 -4.22
C LYS A 173 -2.95 -24.82 -4.89
N LEU A 174 -3.77 -23.85 -4.49
CA LEU A 174 -5.19 -23.80 -4.85
C LEU A 174 -5.57 -22.64 -5.76
N VAL A 175 -4.88 -21.49 -5.69
CA VAL A 175 -5.35 -20.26 -6.37
C VAL A 175 -4.45 -19.91 -7.57
N PHE A 176 -5.01 -19.95 -8.77
CA PHE A 176 -4.27 -19.74 -10.02
C PHE A 176 -4.83 -18.55 -10.82
N CYS A 177 -4.00 -17.98 -11.71
CA CYS A 177 -4.37 -16.87 -12.60
C CYS A 177 -4.27 -17.34 -14.05
N ASN A 178 -5.41 -17.46 -14.75
CA ASN A 178 -5.42 -17.92 -16.15
C ASN A 178 -4.97 -16.83 -17.12
N ASP A 179 -5.22 -15.55 -16.80
CA ASP A 179 -4.94 -14.40 -17.65
C ASP A 179 -3.68 -13.62 -17.22
N GLU A 180 -2.75 -14.25 -16.51
CA GLU A 180 -1.34 -13.83 -16.48
C GLU A 180 -0.55 -14.64 -17.52
N CYS A 181 0.03 -13.95 -18.51
CA CYS A 181 0.78 -14.64 -19.56
C CYS A 181 2.14 -15.15 -19.07
N GLN A 182 2.70 -16.16 -19.75
CA GLN A 182 3.96 -16.79 -19.37
C GLN A 182 5.14 -15.80 -19.29
N SER A 183 5.21 -14.82 -20.21
CA SER A 183 6.27 -13.82 -20.23
C SER A 183 6.20 -12.87 -19.05
N CYS A 184 4.99 -12.43 -18.65
CA CYS A 184 4.83 -11.59 -17.46
C CYS A 184 5.12 -12.37 -16.19
N ASN A 185 4.61 -13.60 -16.07
CA ASN A 185 4.89 -14.46 -14.92
C ASN A 185 6.39 -14.71 -14.73
N ALA A 186 7.14 -14.88 -15.82
CA ALA A 186 8.60 -15.00 -15.75
C ALA A 186 9.28 -13.66 -15.41
N ALA A 187 8.87 -12.56 -16.04
CA ALA A 187 9.46 -11.24 -15.80
C ALA A 187 9.22 -10.70 -14.38
N LEU A 188 8.10 -11.08 -13.76
CA LEU A 188 7.71 -10.61 -12.42
C LEU A 188 8.12 -11.57 -11.30
N SER A 189 8.68 -12.75 -11.62
CA SER A 189 9.12 -13.69 -10.58
C SER A 189 10.20 -13.15 -9.61
N PRO A 190 11.11 -12.23 -10.01
CA PRO A 190 12.02 -11.60 -9.06
C PRO A 190 11.30 -10.79 -7.97
N ILE A 191 10.14 -10.20 -8.28
CA ILE A 191 9.33 -9.47 -7.30
C ILE A 191 8.71 -10.43 -6.30
N ASP A 192 8.20 -11.58 -6.76
CA ASP A 192 7.68 -12.62 -5.87
C ASP A 192 8.75 -13.15 -4.90
N LYS A 193 10.03 -13.13 -5.32
CA LYS A 193 11.17 -13.54 -4.47
C LYS A 193 11.31 -12.66 -3.24
N GLU A 194 11.09 -11.35 -3.33
CA GLU A 194 11.21 -10.40 -2.20
C GLU A 194 10.36 -10.84 -1.00
N LEU A 195 9.06 -11.10 -1.22
CA LEU A 195 8.15 -11.55 -0.16
C LEU A 195 8.45 -12.99 0.28
N ALA A 196 8.88 -13.86 -0.65
CA ALA A 196 9.26 -15.23 -0.31
C ALA A 196 10.53 -15.33 0.54
N GLU A 197 11.49 -14.43 0.33
CA GLU A 197 12.71 -14.28 1.13
C GLU A 197 12.39 -13.65 2.50
N TYR A 198 11.53 -12.64 2.55
CA TYR A 198 11.04 -12.06 3.81
C TYR A 198 10.43 -13.12 4.74
N LEU A 199 9.66 -14.06 4.19
CA LEU A 199 9.00 -15.12 4.94
C LEU A 199 9.80 -16.44 5.00
N LYS A 200 11.04 -16.46 4.52
CA LYS A 200 11.80 -17.71 4.29
C LYS A 200 12.03 -18.53 5.56
N PHE A 201 12.44 -17.88 6.65
CA PHE A 201 12.61 -18.54 7.95
C PHE A 201 11.28 -19.14 8.43
N ARG A 202 10.23 -18.32 8.53
CA ARG A 202 8.88 -18.73 8.97
C ARG A 202 8.32 -19.88 8.15
N ARG A 203 8.53 -19.86 6.83
CA ARG A 203 8.11 -20.94 5.93
C ARG A 203 8.82 -22.25 6.23
N SER A 204 10.12 -22.21 6.53
CA SER A 204 10.87 -23.40 6.94
C SER A 204 10.38 -23.93 8.28
N GLU A 205 10.29 -23.05 9.29
CA GLU A 205 9.85 -23.36 10.65
C GLU A 205 8.46 -24.00 10.68
N ASN A 206 7.53 -23.45 9.92
CA ASN A 206 6.16 -23.95 9.80
C ASN A 206 5.99 -25.02 8.70
N LYS A 207 7.10 -25.61 8.23
CA LYS A 207 7.14 -26.77 7.33
C LYS A 207 6.38 -26.58 6.01
N ILE A 208 6.38 -25.35 5.49
CA ILE A 208 5.76 -25.01 4.20
C ILE A 208 6.57 -25.65 3.07
N VAL A 209 5.90 -26.48 2.28
CA VAL A 209 6.53 -27.21 1.19
C VAL A 209 6.61 -26.40 -0.11
N ASN A 210 7.73 -26.51 -0.81
CA ASN A 210 7.92 -25.88 -2.11
C ASN A 210 7.25 -26.67 -3.26
N LYS A 211 7.43 -26.24 -4.51
CA LYS A 211 6.96 -26.94 -5.74
C LYS A 211 7.36 -28.42 -5.83
N LYS A 212 8.45 -28.83 -5.17
CA LYS A 212 8.97 -30.21 -5.15
C LYS A 212 8.52 -30.99 -3.91
N ASN A 213 7.55 -30.50 -3.15
CA ASN A 213 7.09 -31.09 -1.88
C ASN A 213 8.21 -31.28 -0.84
N LYS A 214 9.19 -30.37 -0.82
CA LYS A 214 10.26 -30.37 0.18
C LYS A 214 10.17 -29.15 1.07
N ILE A 215 10.44 -29.33 2.37
CA ILE A 215 10.69 -28.24 3.31
C ILE A 215 12.04 -27.63 2.96
N ILE A 216 12.10 -26.31 2.92
CA ILE A 216 13.33 -25.60 2.56
C ILE A 216 14.31 -25.60 3.73
N LYS A 217 15.60 -25.67 3.43
CA LYS A 217 16.65 -25.34 4.41
C LYS A 217 17.00 -23.87 4.25
N VAL A 218 17.25 -23.19 5.37
CA VAL A 218 17.51 -21.75 5.37
C VAL A 218 18.93 -21.51 5.82
N TRP A 219 19.67 -20.80 4.99
CA TRP A 219 21.00 -20.29 5.30
C TRP A 219 20.91 -18.77 5.42
N GLY A 220 21.36 -18.25 6.54
CA GLY A 220 21.50 -16.83 6.81
C GLY A 220 22.96 -16.46 7.04
N HIS A 221 23.21 -15.18 7.33
CA HIS A 221 24.56 -14.69 7.62
C HIS A 221 25.15 -15.26 8.91
N ASN A 222 24.29 -15.59 9.88
CA ASN A 222 24.70 -15.98 11.22
C ASN A 222 23.96 -17.22 11.73
N PHE A 223 23.22 -17.91 10.85
CA PHE A 223 22.44 -19.09 11.22
C PHE A 223 22.19 -20.03 10.06
N PHE A 224 21.89 -21.27 10.42
CA PHE A 224 21.31 -22.29 9.54
C PHE A 224 20.10 -22.90 10.23
N TYR A 225 19.04 -23.15 9.46
CA TYR A 225 17.86 -23.84 9.96
C TYR A 225 17.35 -24.90 8.98
N ASP A 226 17.16 -26.12 9.47
CA ASP A 226 16.51 -27.21 8.73
C ASP A 226 15.14 -27.51 9.33
N GLY A 227 14.08 -26.95 8.74
CA GLY A 227 12.70 -27.17 9.20
C GLY A 227 12.20 -28.61 9.05
N SER A 228 12.89 -29.47 8.29
CA SER A 228 12.48 -30.88 8.15
C SER A 228 12.76 -31.70 9.41
N ILE A 229 13.82 -31.35 10.14
CA ILE A 229 14.27 -32.05 11.36
C ILE A 229 14.30 -31.13 12.59
N GLY A 230 14.06 -29.82 12.42
CA GLY A 230 14.07 -28.84 13.51
C GLY A 230 15.47 -28.47 13.98
N GLU A 231 16.50 -28.64 13.14
CA GLU A 231 17.89 -28.35 13.50
C GLU A 231 18.18 -26.87 13.30
N LEU A 232 18.59 -26.19 14.38
CA LEU A 232 19.03 -24.79 14.35
C LEU A 232 20.51 -24.71 14.74
N LYS A 233 21.31 -24.12 13.87
CA LYS A 233 22.70 -23.74 14.17
C LYS A 233 22.82 -22.22 14.15
N ILE A 234 23.48 -21.65 15.14
CA ILE A 234 23.69 -20.21 15.25
C ILE A 234 25.16 -19.89 15.51
N SER A 235 25.62 -18.75 14.99
CA SER A 235 26.90 -18.16 15.37
C SER A 235 26.73 -17.33 16.65
N ARG A 236 27.82 -17.13 17.41
CA ARG A 236 27.80 -16.18 18.54
C ARG A 236 27.41 -14.75 18.12
N LEU A 237 27.61 -14.37 16.85
CA LEU A 237 27.17 -13.08 16.30
C LEU A 237 25.65 -12.95 16.21
N ALA A 238 24.89 -14.05 16.29
CA ALA A 238 23.44 -14.01 16.34
C ALA A 238 22.89 -13.64 17.72
N ILE A 239 23.68 -13.80 18.79
CA ILE A 239 23.21 -13.64 20.17
C ILE A 239 23.24 -12.16 20.54
N LEU A 240 22.08 -11.60 20.88
CA LEU A 240 21.92 -10.24 21.39
C LEU A 240 21.99 -10.21 22.93
N GLU A 241 21.35 -11.17 23.59
CA GLU A 241 21.36 -11.33 25.05
C GLU A 241 21.43 -12.82 25.43
N GLU A 242 21.97 -13.12 26.60
CA GLU A 242 22.11 -14.47 27.11
C GLU A 242 21.66 -14.54 28.57
N THR A 243 20.84 -15.55 28.87
CA THR A 243 20.46 -15.95 30.24
C THR A 243 21.05 -17.31 30.57
N GLU A 244 20.80 -17.84 31.77
CA GLU A 244 21.26 -19.20 32.12
C GLU A 244 20.71 -20.28 31.16
N SER A 245 19.45 -20.17 30.74
CA SER A 245 18.74 -21.21 29.97
C SER A 245 18.40 -20.84 28.52
N LYS A 246 18.47 -19.55 28.14
CA LYS A 246 18.05 -19.07 26.81
C LYS A 246 19.02 -18.06 26.18
N TYR A 247 19.01 -18.02 24.85
CA TYR A 247 19.60 -16.96 24.04
C TYR A 247 18.50 -16.08 23.44
N TYR A 248 18.63 -14.76 23.55
CA TYR A 248 17.88 -13.84 22.71
C TYR A 248 18.69 -13.58 21.45
N VAL A 249 18.19 -13.98 20.29
CA VAL A 249 18.95 -13.95 19.03
C VAL A 249 18.34 -13.01 17.99
N LYS A 250 19.15 -12.59 17.02
CA LYS A 250 18.74 -12.00 15.75
C LYS A 250 19.25 -12.88 14.61
N LEU A 251 18.37 -13.71 14.05
CA LEU A 251 18.67 -14.55 12.90
C LEU A 251 18.53 -13.70 11.64
N GLU A 252 19.63 -13.45 10.94
CA GLU A 252 19.66 -12.58 9.76
C GLU A 252 19.80 -13.39 8.47
N GLY A 253 18.86 -13.22 7.54
CA GLY A 253 18.84 -13.92 6.25
C GLY A 253 19.97 -13.49 5.32
N ALA A 254 20.23 -14.31 4.29
CA ALA A 254 21.35 -14.10 3.36
C ALA A 254 21.03 -13.15 2.18
N GLU A 255 19.76 -13.06 1.78
CA GLU A 255 19.37 -12.30 0.59
C GLU A 255 18.89 -10.90 0.96
N PRO A 256 19.33 -9.86 0.24
CA PRO A 256 18.78 -8.52 0.43
C PRO A 256 17.34 -8.47 -0.08
N ILE A 257 16.51 -7.76 0.65
CA ILE A 257 15.12 -7.45 0.33
C ILE A 257 14.86 -5.96 0.49
N THR A 258 13.81 -5.46 -0.15
CA THR A 258 13.30 -4.10 0.07
C THR A 258 11.83 -4.15 0.45
N HIS A 259 11.40 -3.24 1.34
CA HIS A 259 9.98 -3.15 1.68
C HIS A 259 9.14 -2.78 0.44
N LEU A 260 9.67 -1.91 -0.43
CA LEU A 260 9.05 -1.60 -1.72
C LEU A 260 8.88 -2.85 -2.60
N GLY A 261 9.89 -3.72 -2.66
CA GLY A 261 9.84 -5.00 -3.38
C GLY A 261 8.77 -5.94 -2.82
N ILE A 262 8.68 -6.05 -1.49
CA ILE A 262 7.62 -6.80 -0.80
C ILE A 262 6.24 -6.24 -1.17
N TYR A 263 6.07 -4.91 -1.18
CA TYR A 263 4.79 -4.32 -1.50
C TYR A 263 4.42 -4.49 -2.98
N LYS A 264 5.38 -4.45 -3.90
CA LYS A 264 5.14 -4.85 -5.29
C LYS A 264 4.66 -6.29 -5.39
N ALA A 265 5.21 -7.21 -4.59
CA ALA A 265 4.76 -8.61 -4.56
C ALA A 265 3.32 -8.73 -4.03
N LEU A 266 3.00 -8.06 -2.92
CA LEU A 266 1.64 -8.00 -2.38
C LEU A 266 0.64 -7.39 -3.39
N ALA A 267 1.03 -6.31 -4.06
CA ALA A 267 0.22 -5.67 -5.09
C ALA A 267 0.05 -6.56 -6.32
N LYS A 268 1.08 -7.29 -6.77
CA LYS A 268 0.97 -8.29 -7.83
C LYS A 268 -0.06 -9.36 -7.47
N ILE A 269 0.01 -9.92 -6.26
CA ILE A 269 -0.96 -10.90 -5.75
C ILE A 269 -2.38 -10.31 -5.82
N ALA A 270 -2.57 -9.08 -5.35
CA ALA A 270 -3.87 -8.43 -5.42
C ALA A 270 -4.36 -8.23 -6.87
N ILE A 271 -3.46 -7.82 -7.77
CA ILE A 271 -3.74 -7.69 -9.21
C ILE A 271 -4.13 -9.03 -9.80
N ASP A 272 -3.59 -10.16 -9.36
CA ASP A 272 -3.95 -11.51 -9.83
C ASP A 272 -5.23 -12.08 -9.18
N LEU A 273 -5.61 -11.61 -7.99
CA LEU A 273 -6.82 -12.06 -7.31
C LEU A 273 -8.07 -11.27 -7.70
N MET A 274 -7.94 -10.00 -8.07
CA MET A 274 -9.09 -9.13 -8.30
C MET A 274 -9.96 -9.53 -9.51
N PRO A 275 -11.20 -9.05 -9.63
CA PRO A 275 -12.01 -9.25 -10.83
C PRO A 275 -11.40 -8.58 -12.07
N ARG A 276 -11.54 -9.20 -13.25
CA ARG A 276 -10.98 -8.72 -14.51
C ARG A 276 -11.42 -7.29 -14.88
N ASN A 277 -12.68 -6.96 -14.63
CA ASN A 277 -13.25 -5.64 -14.89
C ASN A 277 -12.63 -4.53 -14.01
N LEU A 278 -11.95 -4.89 -12.92
CA LEU A 278 -11.29 -3.93 -12.04
C LEU A 278 -9.83 -3.68 -12.43
N VAL A 279 -9.17 -4.61 -13.10
CA VAL A 279 -7.73 -4.53 -13.42
C VAL A 279 -7.38 -3.27 -14.24
N ASP A 280 -8.28 -2.80 -15.10
CA ASP A 280 -8.08 -1.59 -15.90
C ASP A 280 -8.07 -0.30 -15.05
N GLU A 281 -8.64 -0.35 -13.85
CA GLU A 281 -8.57 0.75 -12.88
C GLU A 281 -7.22 0.80 -12.15
N PHE A 282 -6.35 -0.19 -12.31
CA PHE A 282 -5.04 -0.29 -11.64
C PHE A 282 -3.86 -0.35 -12.62
N ARG A 283 -4.00 0.28 -13.80
CA ARG A 283 -2.93 0.32 -14.81
C ARG A 283 -1.66 0.99 -14.28
N THR A 284 -1.80 2.08 -13.54
CA THR A 284 -0.66 2.76 -12.90
C THR A 284 0.04 1.85 -11.87
N THR A 285 -0.71 1.08 -11.09
CA THR A 285 -0.14 0.07 -10.17
C THR A 285 0.65 -0.99 -10.91
N ILE A 286 0.12 -1.49 -12.04
CA ILE A 286 0.78 -2.49 -12.87
C ILE A 286 2.10 -1.96 -13.44
N ASP A 287 2.12 -0.72 -13.91
CA ASP A 287 3.35 -0.09 -14.40
C ASP A 287 4.39 0.02 -13.28
N TRP A 288 3.99 0.42 -12.07
CA TRP A 288 4.87 0.46 -10.90
C TRP A 288 5.43 -0.92 -10.55
N ILE A 289 4.57 -1.96 -10.52
CA ILE A 289 4.98 -3.35 -10.29
C ILE A 289 6.05 -3.74 -11.31
N LYS A 290 5.83 -3.43 -12.59
CA LYS A 290 6.78 -3.71 -13.68
C LYS A 290 8.05 -2.85 -13.67
N GLY A 291 8.18 -1.90 -12.73
CA GLY A 291 9.34 -1.02 -12.62
C GLY A 291 9.32 0.18 -13.56
N GLY A 292 8.15 0.55 -14.12
CA GLY A 292 8.03 1.69 -15.02
C GLY A 292 8.20 3.06 -14.36
N PHE A 293 8.15 3.12 -13.03
CA PHE A 293 8.48 4.30 -12.23
C PHE A 293 8.55 3.92 -10.74
N VAL A 294 9.00 4.85 -9.90
CA VAL A 294 9.03 4.69 -8.44
C VAL A 294 8.10 5.72 -7.76
N PRO A 295 7.01 5.29 -7.09
CA PRO A 295 6.08 6.18 -6.40
C PRO A 295 6.75 6.82 -5.18
N LYS A 296 6.36 8.04 -4.83
CA LYS A 296 6.94 8.77 -3.69
C LYS A 296 6.25 8.45 -2.38
N VAL A 297 4.92 8.41 -2.42
CA VAL A 297 4.11 8.10 -1.27
C VAL A 297 3.36 6.80 -1.55
N LEU A 298 3.45 5.89 -0.59
CA LEU A 298 2.69 4.65 -0.56
C LEU A 298 2.06 4.51 0.83
N PRO A 299 0.89 3.87 0.95
CA PRO A 299 0.32 3.61 2.26
C PRO A 299 1.08 2.49 2.95
N ASN A 300 1.12 2.55 4.28
CA ASN A 300 1.71 1.50 5.09
C ASN A 300 0.92 0.20 4.95
N VAL A 301 1.65 -0.92 5.03
CA VAL A 301 1.05 -2.25 5.11
C VAL A 301 0.97 -2.62 6.58
N PHE A 302 -0.24 -2.89 7.05
CA PHE A 302 -0.46 -3.39 8.41
C PHE A 302 -0.30 -4.90 8.43
N TYR A 303 0.17 -5.45 9.53
CA TYR A 303 0.19 -6.88 9.73
C TYR A 303 -0.17 -7.26 11.16
N ALA A 304 -0.67 -8.47 11.33
CA ALA A 304 -0.93 -9.05 12.62
C ALA A 304 -0.48 -10.52 12.64
N TYR A 305 0.08 -10.92 13.78
CA TYR A 305 0.38 -12.32 14.08
C TYR A 305 -0.89 -13.09 14.40
N ARG A 306 -0.89 -14.37 14.02
CA ARG A 306 -1.92 -15.35 14.36
C ARG A 306 -1.34 -16.34 15.35
N ASP A 307 -2.19 -16.81 16.27
CA ASP A 307 -1.82 -17.88 17.21
C ASP A 307 -1.56 -19.22 16.51
N SER A 308 -2.08 -19.39 15.30
CA SER A 308 -1.89 -20.59 14.48
C SER A 308 -1.44 -20.24 13.07
N TYR A 309 -0.56 -21.07 12.52
CA TYR A 309 -0.11 -20.98 11.14
C TYR A 309 -1.06 -21.68 10.18
N ILE A 310 -1.03 -21.27 8.92
CA ILE A 310 -1.72 -21.93 7.80
C ILE A 310 -0.72 -22.38 6.74
N CYS A 311 -0.93 -23.57 6.17
CA CYS A 311 -0.09 -24.07 5.07
C CYS A 311 -0.48 -23.48 3.71
N GLN A 312 -1.79 -23.38 3.48
CA GLN A 312 -2.37 -22.80 2.27
C GLN A 312 -2.75 -21.35 2.56
N PRO A 313 -2.18 -20.36 1.83
CA PRO A 313 -2.58 -18.97 1.91
C PRO A 313 -4.08 -18.74 1.77
N LEU A 314 -4.60 -17.80 2.55
CA LEU A 314 -5.98 -17.31 2.47
C LEU A 314 -5.97 -15.83 2.12
N ALA A 315 -6.87 -15.41 1.23
CA ALA A 315 -7.00 -14.01 0.88
C ALA A 315 -8.46 -13.55 0.90
N LYS A 316 -8.70 -12.34 1.38
CA LYS A 316 -9.96 -11.60 1.20
C LYS A 316 -9.68 -10.31 0.45
N VAL A 317 -10.31 -10.14 -0.70
CA VAL A 317 -10.23 -8.94 -1.55
C VAL A 317 -11.51 -8.15 -1.39
N PHE A 318 -11.39 -6.94 -0.87
CA PHE A 318 -12.48 -5.98 -0.69
C PHE A 318 -12.50 -5.03 -1.88
N VAL A 319 -13.45 -5.23 -2.79
CA VAL A 319 -13.63 -4.39 -3.99
C VAL A 319 -14.74 -3.39 -3.76
N ARG A 320 -14.40 -2.10 -3.78
CA ARG A 320 -15.37 -1.00 -3.62
C ARG A 320 -16.38 -1.06 -4.75
N GLN A 321 -17.67 -1.03 -4.42
CA GLN A 321 -18.75 -1.02 -5.41
C GLN A 321 -18.73 0.31 -6.21
N GLY A 322 -19.32 0.36 -7.40
CA GLY A 322 -19.27 1.57 -8.27
C GLY A 322 -20.18 2.72 -7.82
N MET A 323 -21.26 2.41 -7.10
CA MET A 323 -22.12 3.40 -6.44
C MET A 323 -21.56 3.62 -5.03
N VAL A 324 -20.80 4.70 -4.78
CA VAL A 324 -20.18 4.88 -3.45
C VAL A 324 -20.58 6.17 -2.78
N LEU A 325 -20.97 5.97 -1.52
CA LEU A 325 -21.35 6.91 -0.49
C LEU A 325 -20.22 7.85 -0.01
N SER A 326 -18.95 7.58 -0.34
CA SER A 326 -17.80 8.36 0.15
C SER A 326 -16.58 8.27 -0.79
N HIS A 327 -16.09 9.43 -1.23
CA HIS A 327 -14.92 9.55 -2.11
C HIS A 327 -13.58 9.17 -1.44
N GLY A 328 -13.58 8.89 -0.14
CA GLY A 328 -12.38 8.58 0.64
C GLY A 328 -12.01 7.10 0.77
N LEU A 329 -12.88 6.15 0.40
CA LEU A 329 -12.59 4.72 0.61
C LEU A 329 -11.71 4.14 -0.51
N PRO A 330 -10.66 3.35 -0.24
CA PRO A 330 -9.84 2.74 -1.30
C PRO A 330 -10.63 1.84 -2.25
N LYS A 331 -10.33 1.84 -3.55
CA LYS A 331 -11.00 0.92 -4.50
C LYS A 331 -10.80 -0.55 -4.16
N CYS A 332 -9.62 -0.90 -3.67
CA CYS A 332 -9.27 -2.27 -3.35
C CYS A 332 -8.44 -2.33 -2.07
N ILE A 333 -8.89 -3.15 -1.12
CA ILE A 333 -8.15 -3.51 0.09
C ILE A 333 -8.00 -5.03 0.09
N VAL A 334 -6.87 -5.54 0.56
CA VAL A 334 -6.61 -6.97 0.67
C VAL A 334 -6.21 -7.32 2.09
N ALA A 335 -6.82 -8.38 2.62
CA ALA A 335 -6.31 -9.11 3.76
C ALA A 335 -5.72 -10.45 3.26
N LEU A 336 -4.42 -10.64 3.39
CA LEU A 336 -3.69 -11.81 2.91
C LEU A 336 -3.02 -12.51 4.10
N THR A 337 -3.50 -13.70 4.44
CA THR A 337 -2.86 -14.56 5.45
C THR A 337 -1.86 -15.49 4.79
N LEU A 338 -0.62 -15.45 5.26
CA LEU A 338 0.50 -16.30 4.88
C LEU A 338 1.13 -16.86 6.15
N VAL A 339 1.20 -18.18 6.28
CA VAL A 339 1.77 -18.84 7.47
C VAL A 339 1.06 -18.35 8.74
N ASP A 340 1.75 -17.65 9.63
CA ASP A 340 1.30 -17.09 10.90
C ASP A 340 1.01 -15.58 10.82
N LEU A 341 1.10 -14.97 9.64
CA LEU A 341 0.96 -13.52 9.44
C LEU A 341 -0.26 -13.20 8.57
N THR A 342 -0.99 -12.15 8.94
CA THR A 342 -2.00 -11.54 8.06
C THR A 342 -1.60 -10.13 7.70
N PHE A 343 -1.37 -9.87 6.41
CA PHE A 343 -1.12 -8.55 5.85
C PHE A 343 -2.44 -7.88 5.47
N PHE A 344 -2.59 -6.61 5.82
CA PHE A 344 -3.70 -5.75 5.44
C PHE A 344 -3.13 -4.57 4.65
N PHE A 345 -3.56 -4.42 3.40
CA PHE A 345 -2.99 -3.41 2.53
C PHE A 345 -3.99 -2.88 1.52
N ILE A 346 -3.77 -1.63 1.11
CA ILE A 346 -4.47 -1.00 0.00
C ILE A 346 -3.76 -1.42 -1.29
N VAL A 347 -4.48 -1.65 -2.38
CA VAL A 347 -3.83 -1.68 -3.72
C VAL A 347 -3.67 -0.22 -4.15
N PRO A 348 -2.45 0.34 -4.20
CA PRO A 348 -2.25 1.77 -4.36
C PRO A 348 -2.42 2.19 -5.82
N LEU A 349 -2.50 3.50 -6.08
CA LEU A 349 -2.46 4.08 -7.43
C LEU A 349 -3.62 3.64 -8.36
N GLY A 350 -4.79 3.39 -7.75
CA GLY A 350 -6.02 3.20 -8.51
C GLY A 350 -6.40 4.49 -9.25
N LYS A 351 -6.94 4.35 -10.46
CA LYS A 351 -7.42 5.45 -11.29
C LYS A 351 -8.40 6.33 -10.50
N SER A 352 -8.17 7.64 -10.43
CA SER A 352 -9.02 8.58 -9.69
C SER A 352 -9.14 8.34 -8.17
N ASP A 353 -8.42 7.37 -7.59
CA ASP A 353 -8.25 7.31 -6.14
C ASP A 353 -7.20 8.35 -5.74
N PRO A 354 -7.29 8.98 -4.56
CA PRO A 354 -6.19 9.82 -4.07
C PRO A 354 -4.94 8.97 -3.79
N VAL A 355 -3.76 9.61 -3.79
CA VAL A 355 -2.53 8.98 -3.29
C VAL A 355 -2.68 8.76 -1.79
N TYR A 356 -2.69 7.49 -1.37
CA TYR A 356 -2.75 7.10 0.03
C TYR A 356 -1.33 7.10 0.62
N GLY A 357 -1.15 7.75 1.77
CA GLY A 357 0.14 7.78 2.49
C GLY A 357 -0.01 7.38 3.95
N GLY A 358 1.09 6.87 4.52
CA GLY A 358 1.19 6.52 5.94
C GLY A 358 0.10 5.54 6.41
N ASP A 359 -0.46 5.79 7.59
CA ASP A 359 -1.39 4.89 8.29
C ASP A 359 -2.85 4.96 7.78
N TYR A 360 -3.08 5.27 6.50
CA TYR A 360 -4.43 5.51 5.96
C TYR A 360 -5.45 4.41 6.28
N LEU A 361 -4.98 3.15 6.27
CA LEU A 361 -5.81 1.96 6.50
C LEU A 361 -6.21 1.78 7.98
N LYS A 362 -5.49 2.41 8.92
CA LYS A 362 -5.65 2.23 10.38
C LYS A 362 -7.09 2.39 10.85
N ARG A 363 -7.81 3.37 10.31
CA ARG A 363 -9.21 3.67 10.66
C ARG A 363 -10.22 2.60 10.24
N TYR A 364 -9.83 1.64 9.41
CA TYR A 364 -10.68 0.54 8.94
C TYR A 364 -10.23 -0.82 9.50
N MET A 365 -9.14 -0.86 10.28
CA MET A 365 -8.54 -2.11 10.76
C MET A 365 -9.50 -2.95 11.59
N ASP A 366 -10.28 -2.33 12.48
CA ASP A 366 -11.26 -3.05 13.31
C ASP A 366 -12.29 -3.80 12.45
N TYR A 367 -12.72 -3.19 11.33
CA TYR A 367 -13.69 -3.81 10.42
C TYR A 367 -13.06 -4.97 9.64
N LEU A 368 -11.84 -4.77 9.14
CA LEU A 368 -11.09 -5.78 8.40
C LEU A 368 -10.79 -7.00 9.28
N ILE A 369 -10.36 -6.78 10.52
CA ILE A 369 -10.06 -7.84 11.48
C ILE A 369 -11.30 -8.65 11.83
N GLN A 370 -12.40 -7.99 12.15
CA GLN A 370 -13.66 -8.69 12.47
C GLN A 370 -14.14 -9.54 11.29
N SER A 371 -13.92 -9.09 10.05
CA SER A 371 -14.28 -9.86 8.86
C SER A 371 -13.54 -11.20 8.76
N LEU A 372 -12.38 -11.33 9.41
CA LEU A 372 -11.57 -12.55 9.38
C LEU A 372 -11.99 -13.58 10.44
N GLN A 373 -12.98 -13.26 11.29
CA GLN A 373 -13.41 -14.12 12.40
C GLN A 373 -12.24 -14.61 13.26
N LEU A 374 -11.24 -13.75 13.47
CA LEU A 374 -10.15 -14.00 14.42
C LEU A 374 -10.76 -13.92 15.82
N THR A 375 -11.19 -15.05 16.38
CA THR A 375 -12.14 -15.05 17.50
C THR A 375 -11.55 -14.66 18.86
N GLU A 376 -10.23 -14.70 19.10
CA GLU A 376 -9.72 -14.56 20.48
C GLU A 376 -8.35 -13.88 20.63
N THR A 377 -7.82 -13.21 19.59
CA THR A 377 -6.44 -12.71 19.62
C THR A 377 -6.33 -11.29 20.16
N ARG A 378 -5.39 -11.08 21.10
CA ARG A 378 -4.68 -9.80 21.21
C ARG A 378 -3.89 -9.62 19.92
N LEU A 379 -4.50 -9.05 18.90
CA LEU A 379 -3.81 -8.72 17.66
C LEU A 379 -2.88 -7.54 17.96
N ASN A 380 -1.59 -7.84 18.16
CA ASN A 380 -0.55 -6.83 18.06
C ASN A 380 -0.45 -6.44 16.59
N ILE A 381 -1.23 -5.43 16.21
CA ILE A 381 -1.23 -4.87 14.87
C ILE A 381 -0.04 -3.92 14.79
N GLU A 382 0.89 -4.27 13.92
CA GLU A 382 2.01 -3.43 13.56
C GLU A 382 1.86 -2.97 12.10
N HIS A 383 2.73 -2.07 11.67
CA HIS A 383 2.77 -1.62 10.30
C HIS A 383 4.21 -1.56 9.80
N ILE A 384 4.35 -1.72 8.49
CA ILE A 384 5.61 -1.60 7.77
C ILE A 384 5.47 -0.39 6.85
N ASP A 385 6.43 0.54 6.96
CA ASP A 385 6.63 1.54 5.93
C ASP A 385 7.17 0.85 4.68
N MET A 386 6.29 0.72 3.69
CA MET A 386 6.58 0.06 2.42
C MET A 386 7.07 1.01 1.34
N ALA A 387 7.23 2.31 1.64
CA ALA A 387 7.92 3.24 0.76
C ALA A 387 9.45 3.12 0.88
N ASP A 388 9.95 2.37 1.88
CA ASP A 388 11.36 2.13 2.11
C ASP A 388 12.01 1.26 1.01
N ARG A 389 13.12 1.79 0.49
CA ARG A 389 13.88 1.30 -0.67
C ARG A 389 15.24 0.77 -0.28
N ILE A 390 15.63 0.90 0.98
CA ILE A 390 16.93 0.46 1.48
C ILE A 390 16.95 -1.07 1.44
N GLY A 391 17.98 -1.63 0.82
CA GLY A 391 18.27 -3.06 0.88
C GLY A 391 18.53 -3.47 2.33
N LYS A 392 17.73 -4.41 2.81
CA LYS A 392 17.77 -4.96 4.17
C LYS A 392 17.87 -6.47 4.11
N PHE A 393 18.26 -7.08 5.21
CA PHE A 393 18.14 -8.52 5.36
C PHE A 393 16.91 -8.84 6.20
N ALA A 394 16.09 -9.80 5.73
CA ALA A 394 15.02 -10.36 6.52
C ALA A 394 15.61 -10.87 7.84
N HIS A 395 14.95 -10.62 8.97
CA HIS A 395 15.44 -11.14 10.23
C HIS A 395 14.29 -11.54 11.16
N VAL A 396 14.61 -12.47 12.05
CA VAL A 396 13.74 -12.90 13.14
C VAL A 396 14.48 -12.65 14.45
N LYS A 397 13.79 -12.08 15.42
CA LYS A 397 14.28 -11.95 16.79
C LYS A 397 13.42 -12.81 17.69
N ASP A 398 14.04 -13.70 18.44
CA ASP A 398 13.32 -14.60 19.34
C ASP A 398 14.20 -15.09 20.50
N TRP A 399 13.54 -15.59 21.54
CA TRP A 399 14.16 -16.31 22.65
C TRP A 399 14.21 -17.80 22.34
N ILE A 400 15.41 -18.37 22.33
CA ILE A 400 15.65 -19.77 21.99
C ILE A 400 16.27 -20.49 23.19
N ASP A 401 15.73 -21.65 23.52
CA ASP A 401 16.29 -22.51 24.57
C ASP A 401 17.66 -23.06 24.16
N LYS A 402 18.65 -23.04 25.07
CA LYS A 402 20.03 -23.47 24.75
C LYS A 402 20.13 -24.91 24.25
N GLY A 403 19.17 -25.76 24.60
CA GLY A 403 19.09 -27.15 24.14
C GLY A 403 18.48 -27.33 22.75
N GLU A 404 17.90 -26.29 22.18
CA GLU A 404 17.22 -26.30 20.87
C GLU A 404 18.09 -25.72 19.74
N CYS A 405 19.31 -25.25 20.07
CA CYS A 405 20.25 -24.74 19.08
C CYS A 405 21.69 -25.20 19.32
N GLU A 406 22.45 -25.40 18.26
CA GLU A 406 23.89 -25.61 18.28
C GLU A 406 24.63 -24.29 18.02
N ILE A 407 25.64 -23.97 18.83
CA ILE A 407 26.55 -22.85 18.54
C ILE A 407 27.70 -23.35 17.68
N VAL A 408 27.89 -22.73 16.52
CA VAL A 408 28.97 -23.03 15.56
C VAL A 408 29.84 -21.81 15.27
N ASP A 409 30.98 -22.03 14.62
CA ASP A 409 31.86 -20.95 14.18
C ASP A 409 31.22 -20.13 13.05
N GLN A 410 31.51 -18.83 13.00
CA GLN A 410 30.97 -17.93 11.98
C GLN A 410 31.35 -18.37 10.55
N SER A 411 32.51 -19.01 10.38
CA SER A 411 32.98 -19.48 9.08
C SER A 411 32.08 -20.53 8.42
N GLU A 412 31.21 -21.20 9.17
CA GLU A 412 30.19 -22.09 8.58
C GLU A 412 29.18 -21.34 7.70
N PHE A 413 29.01 -20.03 7.91
CA PHE A 413 28.07 -19.20 7.18
C PHE A 413 28.71 -18.32 6.10
N ASP A 414 30.05 -18.26 6.02
CA ASP A 414 30.77 -17.36 5.11
C ASP A 414 30.51 -17.62 3.63
N ASN A 415 30.14 -18.86 3.27
CA ASN A 415 29.78 -19.23 1.88
C ASN A 415 28.49 -18.57 1.38
N THR A 416 27.74 -17.88 2.24
CA THR A 416 26.50 -17.17 1.88
C THR A 416 26.73 -15.71 1.50
N GLN A 417 27.93 -15.17 1.73
CA GLN A 417 28.29 -13.81 1.33
C GLN A 417 28.71 -13.79 -0.14
N GLU A 418 27.77 -13.52 -1.06
CA GLU A 418 28.15 -13.16 -2.43
C GLU A 418 29.00 -11.88 -2.40
N LYS A 419 30.31 -12.02 -2.65
CA LYS A 419 31.18 -10.90 -3.00
C LYS A 419 30.79 -10.44 -4.40
N SER A 420 30.16 -9.26 -4.50
CA SER A 420 29.87 -8.62 -5.79
C SER A 420 31.17 -8.48 -6.61
N PRO A 421 31.33 -9.14 -7.76
CA PRO A 421 32.58 -9.13 -8.51
C PRO A 421 32.86 -7.82 -9.28
N ASN A 422 31.90 -6.88 -9.32
CA ASN A 422 31.90 -5.77 -10.28
C ASN A 422 31.65 -4.38 -9.66
N LYS A 423 31.96 -4.15 -8.38
CA LYS A 423 31.94 -2.78 -7.86
C LYS A 423 33.25 -2.08 -8.21
N VAL A 424 33.23 -1.20 -9.20
CA VAL A 424 34.27 -0.18 -9.35
C VAL A 424 34.13 0.78 -8.17
N ASP A 425 35.03 0.68 -7.20
CA ASP A 425 35.10 1.65 -6.11
C ASP A 425 35.64 2.97 -6.67
N PHE A 426 34.73 3.88 -7.03
CA PHE A 426 35.09 5.27 -7.26
C PHE A 426 35.56 5.89 -5.93
N PRO A 427 36.63 6.69 -5.91
CA PRO A 427 36.95 7.52 -4.75
C PRO A 427 35.76 8.43 -4.41
N SER A 428 35.63 8.83 -3.14
CA SER A 428 34.57 9.76 -2.71
C SER A 428 34.48 10.98 -3.64
N PHE A 429 33.26 11.22 -4.15
CA PHE A 429 32.98 12.34 -5.06
C PHE A 429 33.14 13.68 -4.32
N GLU A 430 33.87 14.62 -4.95
CA GLU A 430 34.11 15.97 -4.42
C GLU A 430 33.56 17.02 -5.40
N PRO A 431 32.42 17.67 -5.08
CA PRO A 431 31.79 18.65 -5.96
C PRO A 431 32.69 19.81 -6.38
N SER A 432 33.64 20.22 -5.52
CA SER A 432 34.59 21.32 -5.79
C SER A 432 35.54 21.08 -6.96
N LEU A 433 35.66 19.82 -7.41
CA LEU A 433 36.46 19.43 -8.57
C LEU A 433 35.71 19.54 -9.90
N VAL A 434 34.41 19.81 -9.85
CA VAL A 434 33.54 19.99 -11.01
C VAL A 434 33.10 21.46 -11.07
N ASN A 435 33.19 22.06 -12.26
CA ASN A 435 32.71 23.42 -12.49
C ASN A 435 31.64 23.40 -13.57
N ILE A 436 30.37 23.55 -13.19
CA ILE A 436 29.25 23.70 -14.12
C ILE A 436 29.25 25.14 -14.62
N PHE A 437 29.45 25.33 -15.91
CA PHE A 437 29.56 26.68 -16.50
C PHE A 437 28.44 27.01 -17.49
N ASN A 438 27.64 26.03 -17.90
CA ASN A 438 26.47 26.25 -18.75
C ASN A 438 25.41 25.18 -18.50
N THR A 439 24.16 25.61 -18.34
CA THR A 439 22.97 24.75 -18.23
C THR A 439 21.89 25.30 -19.15
N GLN A 440 21.55 24.56 -20.19
CA GLN A 440 20.53 24.93 -21.17
C GLN A 440 19.31 24.05 -20.98
N ILE A 441 18.14 24.68 -20.82
CA ILE A 441 16.87 23.99 -20.65
C ILE A 441 15.91 24.46 -21.76
N THR A 442 15.35 23.52 -22.50
CA THR A 442 14.26 23.77 -23.45
C THR A 442 13.01 23.06 -22.94
N ILE A 443 11.94 23.82 -22.66
CA ILE A 443 10.65 23.26 -22.28
C ILE A 443 9.85 22.98 -23.56
N GLY A 444 9.59 21.71 -23.84
CA GLY A 444 8.92 21.28 -25.07
C GLY A 444 7.39 21.31 -24.96
N TYR A 445 6.83 20.83 -23.85
CA TYR A 445 5.38 20.73 -23.67
C TYR A 445 4.98 21.04 -22.22
N LEU A 446 3.97 21.91 -22.09
CA LEU A 446 3.25 22.24 -20.87
C LEU A 446 1.75 22.17 -21.22
N ALA A 447 1.01 21.23 -20.62
CA ALA A 447 -0.38 20.95 -21.02
C ALA A 447 -1.26 22.22 -21.03
N PRO A 448 -2.04 22.50 -22.11
CA PRO A 448 -2.86 23.72 -22.21
C PRO A 448 -4.15 23.72 -21.36
N ASN A 449 -4.66 22.56 -20.93
CA ASN A 449 -6.08 22.40 -20.56
C ASN A 449 -6.41 22.15 -19.08
N ALA A 450 -5.47 22.21 -18.16
CA ALA A 450 -5.76 21.79 -16.80
C ALA A 450 -5.67 22.92 -15.78
N LYS A 451 -6.76 23.10 -15.03
CA LYS A 451 -6.77 23.59 -13.64
C LYS A 451 -5.77 22.87 -12.69
N LEU A 452 -4.94 21.94 -13.19
CA LEU A 452 -3.97 21.13 -12.44
C LEU A 452 -2.61 21.81 -12.25
N SER A 453 -2.23 22.81 -13.05
CA SER A 453 -0.84 23.30 -13.03
C SER A 453 -0.46 23.96 -11.70
N GLY A 454 -1.34 24.77 -11.08
CA GLY A 454 -1.06 25.39 -9.78
C GLY A 454 -1.20 24.45 -8.55
N GLY A 455 -1.63 23.21 -8.74
CA GLY A 455 -1.93 22.28 -7.63
C GLY A 455 -1.01 21.07 -7.56
N LEU A 456 -0.30 20.76 -8.64
CA LEU A 456 0.43 19.50 -8.79
C LEU A 456 1.60 19.43 -7.82
N ARG A 457 1.69 18.31 -7.12
CA ARG A 457 2.82 17.96 -6.27
C ARG A 457 3.57 16.77 -6.85
N ILE A 458 4.76 16.53 -6.32
CA ILE A 458 5.64 15.48 -6.83
C ILE A 458 5.08 14.08 -6.53
N GLU A 459 4.33 13.93 -5.43
CA GLU A 459 3.62 12.68 -5.10
C GLU A 459 2.50 12.32 -6.10
N ASP A 460 1.97 13.31 -6.83
CA ASP A 460 0.92 13.12 -7.84
C ASP A 460 1.49 12.91 -9.25
N SER A 461 2.81 12.79 -9.36
CA SER A 461 3.54 12.81 -10.63
C SER A 461 4.38 11.56 -10.84
N THR A 462 4.54 11.17 -12.10
CA THR A 462 5.58 10.21 -12.52
C THR A 462 6.65 10.95 -13.29
N VAL A 463 7.90 10.72 -12.90
CA VAL A 463 9.07 11.39 -13.45
C VAL A 463 9.96 10.36 -14.14
N ASN A 464 10.27 10.62 -15.41
CA ASN A 464 10.98 9.67 -16.26
C ASN A 464 12.10 10.38 -17.02
N ILE A 465 13.23 9.70 -17.14
CA ILE A 465 14.26 10.02 -18.13
C ILE A 465 13.89 9.24 -19.40
N ILE A 466 13.49 9.95 -20.45
CA ILE A 466 13.09 9.38 -21.75
C ILE A 466 14.32 9.00 -22.55
N SER A 467 15.33 9.85 -22.52
CA SER A 467 16.61 9.61 -23.14
C SER A 467 17.71 10.35 -22.38
N GLN A 468 18.92 9.78 -22.38
CA GLN A 468 20.08 10.43 -21.81
C GLN A 468 21.34 10.10 -22.61
N SER A 469 22.30 11.02 -22.60
CA SER A 469 23.64 10.78 -23.12
C SER A 469 24.66 11.60 -22.34
N ILE A 470 25.75 10.97 -21.93
CA ILE A 470 26.85 11.64 -21.23
C ILE A 470 28.12 11.45 -22.06
N CYS A 471 28.64 12.54 -22.59
CA CYS A 471 29.79 12.53 -23.49
C CYS A 471 30.98 13.26 -22.84
N PRO A 472 32.04 12.54 -22.42
CA PRO A 472 33.29 13.15 -22.01
C PRO A 472 34.10 13.64 -23.21
N ASP A 473 34.52 14.90 -23.19
CA ASP A 473 35.61 15.45 -24.00
C ASP A 473 36.88 15.46 -23.13
N ILE A 474 37.64 14.36 -23.22
CA ILE A 474 38.85 14.13 -22.44
C ILE A 474 39.93 15.18 -22.77
N VAL A 475 39.98 15.65 -24.02
CA VAL A 475 41.00 16.61 -24.49
C VAL A 475 40.76 17.98 -23.85
N ARG A 476 39.50 18.40 -23.76
CA ARG A 476 39.13 19.69 -23.17
C ARG A 476 38.82 19.60 -21.68
N SER A 477 38.82 18.39 -21.11
CA SER A 477 38.42 18.13 -19.71
C SER A 477 36.99 18.62 -19.40
N VAL A 478 36.07 18.41 -20.36
CA VAL A 478 34.68 18.87 -20.28
C VAL A 478 33.74 17.69 -20.47
N PHE A 479 32.62 17.69 -19.75
CA PHE A 479 31.47 16.81 -19.98
C PHE A 479 30.33 17.58 -20.63
N ARG A 480 29.67 16.95 -21.59
CA ARG A 480 28.33 17.33 -22.05
C ARG A 480 27.35 16.24 -21.63
N CYS A 481 26.45 16.59 -20.72
CA CYS A 481 25.37 15.70 -20.28
C CYS A 481 24.05 16.19 -20.88
N PHE A 482 23.29 15.28 -21.46
CA PHE A 482 21.96 15.54 -22.02
C PHE A 482 20.94 14.62 -21.34
N TRP A 483 19.80 15.20 -20.96
CA TRP A 483 18.62 14.48 -20.50
C TRP A 483 17.36 15.00 -21.17
N GLU A 484 16.53 14.10 -21.64
CA GLU A 484 15.14 14.36 -21.97
C GLU A 484 14.26 13.84 -20.83
N ILE A 485 13.62 14.75 -20.11
CA ILE A 485 12.83 14.47 -18.91
C ILE A 485 11.35 14.68 -19.22
N GLU A 486 10.54 13.77 -18.71
CA GLU A 486 9.08 13.87 -18.75
C GLU A 486 8.48 13.78 -17.35
N ILE A 487 7.57 14.70 -17.04
CA ILE A 487 6.71 14.67 -15.85
C ILE A 487 5.27 14.47 -16.32
N GLN A 488 4.64 13.39 -15.90
CA GLN A 488 3.25 13.07 -16.22
C GLN A 488 2.42 12.99 -14.94
N THR A 489 1.11 13.21 -15.02
CA THR A 489 0.25 12.90 -13.86
C THR A 489 0.19 11.39 -13.65
N ILE A 490 0.15 10.96 -12.38
CA ILE A 490 0.13 9.55 -12.02
C ILE A 490 -1.16 8.83 -12.45
N TYR A 491 -2.27 9.56 -12.60
CA TYR A 491 -3.60 8.97 -12.83
C TYR A 491 -3.98 8.82 -14.30
N ASN A 492 -3.77 9.87 -15.09
CA ASN A 492 -4.18 9.88 -16.50
C ASN A 492 -3.00 9.84 -17.47
N ARG A 493 -1.75 9.84 -16.96
CA ARG A 493 -0.51 9.88 -17.75
C ARG A 493 -0.41 11.07 -18.70
N GLU A 494 -1.20 12.11 -18.47
CA GLU A 494 -1.09 13.35 -19.22
C GLU A 494 0.27 13.98 -18.92
N THR A 495 1.06 14.20 -19.97
CA THR A 495 2.33 14.90 -19.87
C THR A 495 2.09 16.32 -19.40
N VAL A 496 2.59 16.65 -18.22
CA VAL A 496 2.45 17.98 -17.64
C VAL A 496 3.64 18.85 -18.03
N LEU A 497 4.84 18.26 -18.03
CA LEU A 497 6.08 18.94 -18.39
C LEU A 497 6.93 17.99 -19.22
N LYS A 498 7.46 18.47 -20.34
CA LYS A 498 8.58 17.84 -21.04
C LYS A 498 9.74 18.83 -21.15
N ALA A 499 10.93 18.42 -20.74
CA ALA A 499 12.12 19.27 -20.74
C ALA A 499 13.31 18.55 -21.37
N GLN A 500 14.04 19.26 -22.21
CA GLN A 500 15.36 18.85 -22.70
C GLN A 500 16.42 19.67 -21.99
N CYS A 501 17.39 18.99 -21.41
CA CYS A 501 18.37 19.59 -20.51
C CYS A 501 19.77 19.25 -21.00
N GLU A 502 20.60 20.26 -21.22
CA GLU A 502 22.02 20.12 -21.48
C GLU A 502 22.83 20.80 -20.38
N VAL A 503 23.73 20.05 -19.76
CA VAL A 503 24.63 20.56 -18.72
C VAL A 503 26.07 20.37 -19.19
N TYR A 504 26.83 21.45 -19.14
CA TYR A 504 28.24 21.48 -19.49
C TYR A 504 29.07 21.74 -18.23
N ALA A 505 30.02 20.86 -17.95
CA ALA A 505 30.91 21.00 -16.81
C ALA A 505 32.36 20.67 -17.14
N GLY A 506 33.28 21.45 -16.58
CA GLY A 506 34.70 21.11 -16.56
C GLY A 506 35.03 20.25 -15.34
N HIS A 507 36.03 19.38 -15.45
CA HIS A 507 36.54 18.60 -14.31
C HIS A 507 38.03 18.85 -14.07
N LYS A 508 38.45 18.83 -12.80
CA LYS A 508 39.87 18.90 -12.41
C LYS A 508 40.52 17.53 -12.23
N CYS A 509 39.73 16.48 -12.05
CA CYS A 509 40.23 15.11 -11.82
C CYS A 509 39.27 14.09 -12.42
N ILE A 510 39.62 13.51 -13.57
CA ILE A 510 38.71 12.62 -14.31
C ILE A 510 38.46 11.30 -13.57
N SER A 511 39.45 10.77 -12.84
CA SER A 511 39.36 9.46 -12.17
C SER A 511 38.37 9.40 -11.00
N LYS A 512 37.95 10.56 -10.45
CA LYS A 512 36.86 10.64 -9.47
C LYS A 512 35.47 10.72 -10.11
N VAL A 513 35.41 10.95 -11.42
CA VAL A 513 34.19 11.24 -12.16
C VAL A 513 33.84 10.11 -13.11
N CYS A 514 34.83 9.54 -13.79
CA CYS A 514 34.67 8.50 -14.80
C CYS A 514 35.90 7.58 -14.82
N SER A 515 35.65 6.28 -15.01
CA SER A 515 36.70 5.31 -15.30
C SER A 515 36.80 5.12 -16.80
N VAL A 516 37.84 5.69 -17.41
CA VAL A 516 38.10 5.60 -18.86
C VAL A 516 38.38 4.14 -19.28
N GLN A 517 38.87 3.29 -18.37
CA GLN A 517 39.21 1.89 -18.65
C GLN A 517 37.98 0.99 -18.84
N VAL A 518 36.93 1.21 -18.05
CA VAL A 518 35.68 0.41 -18.11
C VAL A 518 34.49 1.19 -18.68
N GLY A 519 34.67 2.47 -19.01
CA GLY A 519 33.64 3.30 -19.60
C GLY A 519 32.51 3.67 -18.63
N GLU A 520 32.72 3.51 -17.33
CA GLU A 520 31.73 3.80 -16.29
C GLU A 520 31.85 5.22 -15.76
N ILE A 521 30.72 5.82 -15.38
CA ILE A 521 30.64 7.17 -14.82
C ILE A 521 30.09 7.05 -13.40
N SER A 522 30.66 7.81 -12.47
CA SER A 522 30.21 7.85 -11.08
C SER A 522 28.76 8.31 -10.99
N SER A 523 27.89 7.51 -10.36
CA SER A 523 26.49 7.86 -10.13
C SER A 523 26.32 9.15 -9.31
N PHE A 524 27.26 9.45 -8.41
CA PHE A 524 27.29 10.72 -7.66
C PHE A 524 27.54 11.93 -8.57
N PHE A 525 28.38 11.78 -9.60
CA PHE A 525 28.60 12.84 -10.58
C PHE A 525 27.36 13.05 -11.45
N ILE A 526 26.72 11.96 -11.91
CA ILE A 526 25.47 12.03 -12.68
C ILE A 526 24.39 12.75 -11.87
N ALA A 527 24.21 12.38 -10.60
CA ALA A 527 23.25 13.01 -9.70
C ALA A 527 23.53 14.51 -9.52
N TYR A 528 24.81 14.89 -9.32
CA TYR A 528 25.21 16.29 -9.18
C TYR A 528 24.90 17.14 -10.42
N MET A 529 25.16 16.59 -11.62
CA MET A 529 24.88 17.27 -12.88
C MET A 529 23.38 17.36 -13.16
N LEU A 530 22.62 16.30 -12.86
CA LEU A 530 21.17 16.27 -13.01
C LEU A 530 20.47 17.23 -12.04
N ASP A 531 20.97 17.36 -10.81
CA ASP A 531 20.50 18.35 -9.81
C ASP A 531 20.59 19.78 -10.34
N ALA A 532 21.71 20.13 -10.99
CA ALA A 532 21.86 21.44 -11.63
C ALA A 532 20.83 21.67 -12.75
N ALA A 533 20.53 20.65 -13.55
CA ALA A 533 19.47 20.72 -14.55
C ALA A 533 18.08 20.92 -13.91
N CYS A 534 17.73 20.08 -12.92
CA CYS A 534 16.45 20.11 -12.23
C CYS A 534 16.18 21.45 -11.52
N LYS A 535 17.18 22.02 -10.86
CA LYS A 535 17.09 23.37 -10.27
C LYS A 535 16.76 24.42 -11.32
N ARG A 536 17.45 24.37 -12.47
CA ARG A 536 17.19 25.31 -13.58
C ARG A 536 15.81 25.14 -14.20
N ILE A 537 15.30 23.90 -14.31
CA ILE A 537 13.91 23.65 -14.70
C ILE A 537 12.97 24.35 -13.71
N GLY A 538 13.17 24.12 -12.41
CA GLY A 538 12.36 24.68 -11.34
C GLY A 538 12.29 26.21 -11.38
N GLU A 539 13.42 26.88 -11.64
CA GLU A 539 13.46 28.34 -11.82
C GLU A 539 12.55 28.80 -12.98
N ILE A 540 12.63 28.12 -14.14
CA ILE A 540 11.89 28.48 -15.36
C ILE A 540 10.38 28.27 -15.20
N VAL A 541 9.97 27.27 -14.41
CA VAL A 541 8.55 26.90 -14.27
C VAL A 541 7.94 27.20 -12.90
N SER A 542 8.67 27.90 -12.03
CA SER A 542 8.30 28.21 -10.63
C SER A 542 6.91 28.84 -10.49
N ASP A 543 6.55 29.79 -11.36
CA ASP A 543 5.24 30.45 -11.38
C ASP A 543 4.08 29.46 -11.59
N LYS A 544 4.33 28.40 -12.35
CA LYS A 544 3.31 27.40 -12.71
C LYS A 544 3.29 26.23 -11.74
N PHE A 545 4.40 25.88 -11.10
CA PHE A 545 4.58 24.66 -10.28
C PHE A 545 5.02 24.96 -8.84
N HIS A 546 4.43 25.95 -8.19
CA HIS A 546 4.85 26.41 -6.85
C HIS A 546 4.75 25.38 -5.72
N LYS A 547 3.96 24.29 -5.88
CA LYS A 547 3.89 23.19 -4.90
C LYS A 547 4.81 22.02 -5.22
N TYR A 548 5.50 22.07 -6.35
CA TYR A 548 6.40 21.01 -6.80
C TYR A 548 7.81 21.31 -6.30
N ASP A 549 8.39 20.39 -5.53
CA ASP A 549 9.77 20.53 -5.05
C ASP A 549 10.77 20.02 -6.09
N PHE A 550 11.30 20.94 -6.90
CA PHE A 550 12.30 20.63 -7.92
C PHE A 550 13.68 20.29 -7.37
N SER A 551 13.95 20.57 -6.08
CA SER A 551 15.24 20.21 -5.47
C SER A 551 15.38 18.70 -5.28
N GLN A 552 14.26 17.98 -5.15
CA GLN A 552 14.24 16.51 -5.04
C GLN A 552 14.03 15.82 -6.39
N LEU A 553 13.79 16.56 -7.47
CA LEU A 553 13.48 15.98 -8.79
C LEU A 553 14.64 15.15 -9.36
N ALA A 554 15.89 15.59 -9.18
CA ALA A 554 17.04 14.86 -9.69
C ALA A 554 17.20 13.49 -9.02
N GLU A 555 17.09 13.44 -7.70
CA GLU A 555 17.06 12.19 -6.93
C GLU A 555 15.99 11.26 -7.48
N TYR A 556 14.79 11.78 -7.73
CA TYR A 556 13.67 10.98 -8.20
C TYR A 556 13.85 10.43 -9.61
N LEU A 557 14.53 11.17 -10.49
CA LEU A 557 14.88 10.72 -11.82
C LEU A 557 15.99 9.66 -11.78
N MET A 558 16.99 9.84 -10.91
CA MET A 558 18.06 8.86 -10.70
C MET A 558 17.52 7.52 -10.17
N GLU A 559 16.51 7.55 -9.30
CA GLU A 559 15.82 6.35 -8.84
C GLU A 559 15.03 5.66 -9.96
N SER A 560 14.29 6.44 -10.75
CA SER A 560 13.48 5.92 -11.86
C SER A 560 14.35 5.22 -12.92
N ASP A 561 15.54 5.75 -13.15
CA ASP A 561 16.52 5.24 -14.11
C ASP A 561 17.48 4.18 -13.51
N GLY A 562 17.30 3.83 -12.22
CA GLY A 562 18.02 2.72 -11.56
C GLY A 562 19.45 3.02 -11.10
N HIS A 563 19.88 4.30 -11.07
CA HIS A 563 21.25 4.69 -10.70
C HIS A 563 21.48 4.90 -9.20
N ILE A 564 20.42 5.13 -8.42
CA ILE A 564 20.50 5.28 -6.96
C ILE A 564 19.67 4.20 -6.27
N LEU A 565 20.33 3.45 -5.39
CA LEU A 565 19.69 2.71 -4.30
C LEU A 565 19.98 3.52 -3.03
N HIS A 566 18.96 4.00 -2.33
CA HIS A 566 19.15 4.79 -1.11
C HIS A 566 19.91 3.97 -0.03
N PRO A 567 20.95 4.56 0.58
CA PRO A 567 21.45 4.12 1.88
C PRO A 567 21.25 5.21 2.96
N LYS A 568 20.72 4.75 4.10
CA LYS A 568 20.82 5.30 5.47
C LYS A 568 20.47 6.78 5.69
N GLU A 569 19.22 7.02 6.08
CA GLU A 569 18.97 7.87 7.26
C GLU A 569 18.75 6.97 8.48
N GLY A 570 19.46 7.27 9.56
CA GLY A 570 19.56 6.42 10.75
C GLY A 570 18.26 6.32 11.53
N ALA A 571 17.52 5.23 11.34
CA ALA A 571 16.44 4.82 12.22
C ALA A 571 16.92 4.27 13.59
N GLU A 572 18.24 4.13 13.81
CA GLU A 572 18.80 3.68 15.09
C GLU A 572 18.96 4.79 16.15
N GLN A 573 18.81 6.08 15.79
CA GLN A 573 18.89 7.18 16.77
C GLN A 573 17.57 7.50 17.49
N SER A 574 16.45 6.94 17.04
CA SER A 574 15.14 7.19 17.66
C SER A 574 14.84 6.27 18.84
N VAL A 575 15.54 5.14 18.99
CA VAL A 575 15.33 4.18 20.08
C VAL A 575 16.12 4.54 21.35
N MET A 576 17.24 5.26 21.22
CA MET A 576 18.08 5.68 22.36
C MET A 576 17.63 6.98 23.05
N LYS A 577 16.57 7.65 22.56
CA LYS A 577 16.00 8.86 23.20
C LYS A 577 14.72 8.59 24.00
N ALA A 578 14.22 7.34 24.00
CA ALA A 578 13.07 6.92 24.80
C ALA A 578 13.46 6.20 26.11
N LEU A 579 14.76 6.13 26.43
CA LEU A 579 15.29 5.52 27.67
C LEU A 579 16.20 6.48 28.46
N ARG A 580 15.83 7.77 28.51
CA ARG A 580 16.28 8.70 29.56
C ARG A 580 15.12 9.42 30.19
#